data_AF-A0A963J0I4-F1
#
_entry.id   AF-A0A963J0I4-F1
#
_cell.length_a   1.000
_cell.length_b   1.000
_cell.length_c   1.000
_cell.angle_alpha   90.00
_cell.angle_beta   90.00
_cell.angle_gamma   90.00
#
_symmetry.space_group_name_H-M   'P 1'
#
loop_
_entity.id
_entity.type
_entity.pdbx_description
1 polymer ?
#
loop_
_entity_poly.entity_id
_entity_poly.type
_entity_poly.pdbx_seq_one_letter_code
_entity_poly.pdbx_strand_id
1 'polypeptide(L)' 'KYRAWFTGMAPIDHPRIIVAVMIDEPSNGVYYGGAVAAPVFSEVVQQTLRMMGTQPDMAVKPQIVADAVEESL' A
#
# COMPACT_ATOMS: atom_id res chain seq x y z
N LYS A 1 17.09 13.85 -16.14
CA LYS A 1 16.87 13.57 -14.71
C LYS A 1 15.39 13.66 -14.43
N TYR A 2 14.81 12.68 -13.73
CA TYR A 2 13.37 12.59 -13.49
C TYR A 2 13.11 12.41 -12.00
N ARG A 3 12.00 12.97 -11.52
CA ARG A 3 11.54 12.82 -10.15
C ARG A 3 10.17 12.15 -10.16
N ALA A 4 10.06 11.02 -9.49
CA ALA A 4 8.82 10.31 -9.29
C ALA A 4 8.28 10.65 -7.91
N TRP A 5 7.03 11.12 -7.82
CA TRP A 5 6.40 11.42 -6.53
C TRP A 5 4.96 10.96 -6.50
N PHE A 6 4.50 10.57 -5.31
CA PHE A 6 3.14 10.13 -5.06
C PHE A 6 2.69 10.69 -3.72
N THR A 7 1.45 11.18 -3.65
CA THR A 7 0.85 11.62 -2.39
C THR A 7 -0.55 11.02 -2.26
N GLY A 8 -0.91 10.65 -1.05
CA GLY A 8 -2.21 10.10 -0.73
C GLY A 8 -2.55 10.26 0.74
N MET A 9 -3.81 10.02 1.04
CA MET A 9 -4.39 10.12 2.39
C MET A 9 -5.04 8.80 2.76
N ALA A 10 -5.03 8.46 4.04
CA ALA A 10 -5.65 7.25 4.54
C ALA A 10 -6.11 7.39 6.01
N PRO A 11 -7.13 6.63 6.42
CA PRO A 11 -8.16 5.98 5.58
C PRO A 11 -9.00 7.00 4.78
N ILE A 12 -9.78 6.59 3.77
CA ILE A 12 -10.58 7.50 2.94
C ILE A 12 -11.87 7.94 3.63
N ASP A 13 -12.50 7.06 4.40
CA ASP A 13 -13.76 7.35 5.11
C ASP A 13 -13.51 8.27 6.31
N HIS A 14 -12.41 8.05 7.02
CA HIS A 14 -11.98 8.89 8.14
C HIS A 14 -10.49 9.21 8.07
N PRO A 15 -10.08 10.25 7.32
CA PRO A 15 -8.67 10.56 7.09
C PRO A 15 -7.90 10.86 8.37
N ARG A 16 -6.79 10.14 8.59
CA ARG A 16 -5.93 10.30 9.78
C ARG A 16 -4.51 10.70 9.42
N ILE A 17 -4.02 10.29 8.26
CA ILE A 17 -2.65 10.55 7.80
C ILE A 17 -2.64 10.99 6.34
N ILE A 18 -1.66 11.84 6.01
CA ILE A 18 -1.28 12.18 4.65
C ILE A 18 0.17 11.72 4.48
N VAL A 19 0.44 10.99 3.40
CA VAL A 19 1.77 10.47 3.10
C VAL A 19 2.19 10.96 1.71
N ALA A 20 3.42 11.47 1.63
CA ALA A 20 4.06 11.86 0.38
C ALA A 20 5.37 11.08 0.23
N VAL A 21 5.56 10.45 -0.92
CA VAL A 21 6.75 9.67 -1.25
C VAL A 21 7.39 10.31 -2.48
N MET A 22 8.69 10.59 -2.40
CA MET A 22 9.50 11.10 -3.50
C MET A 22 10.67 10.15 -3.74
N ILE A 23 10.92 9.82 -5.00
CA ILE A 23 12.06 9.03 -5.44
C ILE A 23 12.82 9.88 -6.46
N ASP A 24 14.04 10.25 -6.09
CA ASP A 24 14.97 10.99 -6.94
C ASP A 24 15.74 10.01 -7.82
N GLU A 25 15.84 10.34 -9.11
CA GLU A 25 16.60 9.58 -10.10
C GLU A 25 16.27 8.06 -10.17
N PRO A 26 15.01 7.64 -10.41
CA PRO A 26 14.69 6.23 -10.56
C PRO A 26 15.42 5.64 -11.78
N SER A 27 16.18 4.58 -11.55
CA SER A 27 17.18 4.04 -12.49
C SER A 27 16.67 2.95 -13.42
N ASN A 28 15.44 2.46 -13.24
CA ASN A 28 14.93 1.24 -13.89
C ASN A 28 14.00 1.50 -15.10
N GLY A 29 14.15 2.62 -15.80
CA GLY A 29 13.36 2.96 -17.00
C GLY A 29 11.88 3.32 -16.74
N VAL A 30 11.40 3.16 -15.50
CA VAL A 30 10.07 3.57 -15.06
C VAL A 30 10.19 4.87 -14.27
N TYR A 31 9.56 5.94 -14.77
CA TYR A 31 9.69 7.29 -14.20
C TYR A 31 8.37 7.84 -13.64
N TYR A 32 7.27 7.12 -13.81
CA TYR A 32 5.96 7.56 -13.35
C TYR A 32 5.83 7.40 -11.83
N GLY A 33 5.47 8.49 -11.14
CA GLY A 33 5.25 8.52 -9.69
C GLY A 33 4.32 7.40 -9.19
N GLY A 34 3.24 7.13 -9.91
CA GLY A 34 2.32 6.04 -9.57
C GLY A 34 2.89 4.63 -9.72
N ALA A 35 3.89 4.40 -10.57
CA ALA A 35 4.47 3.07 -10.76
C ALA A 35 5.65 2.81 -9.81
N VAL A 36 6.42 3.85 -9.48
CA VAL A 36 7.62 3.73 -8.64
C VAL A 36 7.32 4.02 -7.17
N ALA A 37 6.56 5.08 -6.87
CA ALA A 37 6.33 5.55 -5.50
C ALA A 37 5.06 5.00 -4.85
N ALA A 38 4.08 4.49 -5.63
CA ALA A 38 2.85 3.93 -5.06
C ALA A 38 3.05 2.62 -4.26
N PRO A 39 3.91 1.66 -4.67
CA PRO A 39 4.17 0.47 -3.86
C PRO A 39 4.73 0.83 -2.47
N VAL A 40 5.67 1.78 -2.45
CA VAL A 40 6.26 2.32 -1.20
C VAL A 40 5.18 2.99 -0.35
N PHE A 41 4.32 3.81 -0.94
CA PHE A 41 3.19 4.43 -0.24
C PHE A 41 2.27 3.38 0.40
N SER A 42 1.91 2.31 -0.33
CA SER A 42 1.02 1.26 0.17
C SER A 42 1.59 0.57 1.42
N GLU A 43 2.87 0.19 1.39
CA GLU A 43 3.52 -0.46 2.53
C GLU A 43 3.57 0.46 3.76
N VAL A 44 3.98 1.71 3.57
CA VAL A 44 4.07 2.70 4.65
C VAL A 44 2.71 2.95 5.28
N VAL A 45 1.66 3.13 4.46
CA VAL A 45 0.30 3.35 4.96
C VAL A 45 -0.22 2.13 5.72
N GLN A 46 -0.02 0.91 5.20
CA GLN A 46 -0.46 -0.31 5.88
C GLN A 46 0.21 -0.48 7.23
N GLN A 47 1.52 -0.28 7.33
CA GLN A 47 2.25 -0.37 8.60
C GLN A 47 1.83 0.74 9.56
N THR A 48 1.68 1.97 9.07
CA THR A 48 1.29 3.12 9.90
C THR A 48 -0.11 2.93 10.49
N LEU A 49 -1.09 2.53 9.69
CA LEU A 49 -2.46 2.29 10.18
C LEU A 49 -2.51 1.14 11.19
N ARG A 50 -1.72 0.07 10.97
CA ARG A 50 -1.57 -1.02 11.96
C ARG A 50 -0.99 -0.53 13.28
N MET A 51 0.07 0.29 13.23
CA MET A 51 0.67 0.88 14.45
C MET A 51 -0.28 1.82 15.18
N MET A 52 -1.13 2.54 14.44
CA MET A 52 -2.16 3.43 14.99
C MET A 52 -3.40 2.68 15.50
N GLY A 53 -3.46 1.35 15.37
CA GLY A 53 -4.65 0.56 15.70
C GLY A 53 -5.89 0.95 14.90
N THR A 54 -5.71 1.61 13.75
CA THR A 54 -6.81 2.09 12.91
C THR A 54 -7.28 0.94 12.03
N GLN A 55 -8.59 0.65 12.07
CA GLN A 55 -9.17 -0.39 11.22
C GLN A 55 -9.09 0.06 9.76
N PRO A 56 -8.69 -0.82 8.82
CA PRO A 56 -8.73 -0.50 7.40
C PRO A 56 -10.19 -0.33 6.94
N ASP A 57 -10.46 0.69 6.13
CA ASP A 57 -11.82 1.01 5.66
C ASP A 57 -12.44 -0.12 4.82
N MET A 58 -11.65 -0.73 3.93
CA MET A 58 -12.06 -1.95 3.27
C MET A 58 -11.75 -3.14 4.16
N ALA A 59 -12.74 -4.00 4.38
CA ALA A 59 -12.54 -5.35 4.89
C ALA A 59 -11.49 -6.03 4.00
N VAL A 60 -10.24 -6.06 4.48
CA VAL A 60 -9.15 -6.82 3.85
C VAL A 60 -9.60 -8.26 3.92
N LYS A 61 -10.22 -8.77 2.85
CA LYS A 61 -10.54 -10.19 2.74
C LYS A 61 -9.22 -10.93 2.83
N PRO A 62 -8.96 -11.70 3.91
CA PRO A 62 -7.75 -12.48 3.99
C PRO A 62 -7.78 -13.45 2.81
N GLN A 63 -6.84 -13.34 1.87
CA GLN A 63 -6.70 -14.30 0.77
C GLN A 63 -6.14 -15.66 1.24
N ILE A 64 -6.14 -15.94 2.55
CA ILE A 64 -5.88 -17.28 3.05
C ILE A 64 -7.15 -18.10 2.79
N VAL A 65 -7.31 -18.50 1.53
CA VAL A 65 -8.04 -19.72 1.20
C VAL A 65 -7.07 -20.82 1.59
N ALA A 66 -7.17 -21.29 2.84
CA ALA A 66 -6.67 -22.62 3.13
C ALA A 66 -7.54 -23.55 2.29
N ASP A 67 -7.02 -24.02 1.16
CA ASP A 67 -7.61 -25.17 0.48
C ASP A 67 -7.62 -26.28 1.54
N ALA A 68 -8.80 -26.53 2.10
CA ALA A 68 -9.05 -27.71 2.88
C ALA A 68 -8.90 -28.87 1.90
N VAL A 69 -7.74 -29.50 1.91
CA VAL A 69 -7.51 -30.75 1.20
C VAL A 69 -8.48 -31.75 1.83
N GLU A 70 -9.59 -32.01 1.14
CA GLU A 70 -10.51 -33.08 1.48
C GLU A 70 -9.71 -34.38 1.36
N GLU A 71 -9.34 -34.98 2.49
CA GLU A 71 -8.82 -36.35 2.53
C GLU A 71 -9.92 -37.29 2.01
N SER A 72 -9.71 -37.83 0.82
CA SER A 72 -10.53 -38.88 0.24
C SER A 72 -10.42 -40.15 1.07
N LEU A 73 -11.50 -40.52 1.76
CA LEU A 73 -11.71 -41.86 2.33
C LEU A 73 -12.04 -42.87 1.23
#